data_AF-A0A8H4B178-F1
#
_entry.id   AF-A0A8H4B178-F1
#
_cell.length_a   1.000
_cell.length_b   1.000
_cell.length_c   1.000
_cell.angle_alpha   90.00
_cell.angle_beta   90.00
_cell.angle_gamma   90.00
#
_symmetry.space_group_name_H-M   'P 1'
#
loop_
_entity.id
_entity.type
_entity.pdbx_description
1 polymer ?
#
loop_
_entity_poly.entity_id
_entity_poly.type
_entity_poly.pdbx_seq_one_letter_code
_entity_poly.pdbx_strand_id
1 'polypeptide(L)'
;MKKFLWSLISFITFIVFITSSDVASISDSNYLTIELFKRETNSPEKQRALLTLKYSKLFRRDVFIPLVNEINLDFSYYGLITIGGQNFTVDYDTGSPDLWVPGIQCNSSQCGTHNKFDPVKSSTFVPSQKNFILSYGTGTVISGYEGQDVVILNGISVTNLTFGIALVDGFNTIYEEDGILGLSRQIGQVSNPGLIQKIKGKKVLNHTIIAFHFGRYKLKATDKSFMNLGGIDVSAYIGNIVYNNLINQTRHPGTWMISLHDIQVDGISIGGINSSALIDTGRLYFILYKNVALFQ
;
A
#
# COMPACT_ATOMS: atom_id res chain seq x y z
N MET A 1 7.84 -33.28 -3.23
CA MET A 1 8.04 -31.95 -2.61
C MET A 1 9.01 -31.03 -3.34
N LYS A 2 10.18 -31.45 -3.86
CA LYS A 2 11.11 -30.53 -4.58
C LYS A 2 10.69 -30.09 -6.00
N LYS A 3 9.77 -30.80 -6.66
CA LYS A 3 9.29 -30.46 -8.01
C LYS A 3 8.09 -29.49 -8.05
N PHE A 4 7.46 -29.22 -6.90
CA PHE A 4 6.22 -28.43 -6.79
C PHE A 4 6.46 -26.90 -6.85
N LEU A 5 7.70 -26.45 -7.04
CA LEU A 5 8.09 -25.03 -6.89
C LEU A 5 8.31 -24.28 -8.22
N TRP A 6 8.17 -24.93 -9.38
CA TRP A 6 8.73 -24.39 -10.64
C TRP A 6 7.72 -23.88 -11.66
N SER A 7 6.41 -23.97 -11.43
CA SER A 7 5.39 -23.61 -12.45
C SER A 7 4.47 -22.45 -12.06
N LEU A 8 4.91 -21.56 -11.18
CA LEU A 8 4.10 -20.43 -10.75
C LEU A 8 4.43 -19.18 -11.57
N ILE A 9 3.96 -19.08 -12.82
CA ILE A 9 4.21 -17.88 -13.64
C ILE A 9 2.95 -17.46 -14.41
N SER A 10 2.15 -16.62 -13.75
CA SER A 10 1.69 -15.35 -14.32
C SER A 10 1.24 -14.47 -13.14
N PHE A 11 2.11 -13.59 -12.66
CA PHE A 11 1.77 -12.64 -11.61
C PHE A 11 1.43 -11.29 -12.24
N ILE A 12 0.37 -10.69 -11.72
CA ILE A 12 -0.14 -9.39 -12.12
C ILE A 12 0.93 -8.33 -11.81
N THR A 13 1.64 -7.87 -12.84
CA THR A 13 2.63 -6.78 -12.76
C THR A 13 1.99 -5.39 -12.80
N PHE A 14 0.69 -5.34 -13.13
CA PHE A 14 -0.06 -4.12 -13.36
C PHE A 14 -1.46 -4.21 -12.75
N ILE A 15 -1.78 -3.30 -11.83
CA ILE A 15 -3.09 -3.26 -11.16
C ILE A 15 -3.70 -1.88 -11.39
N VAL A 16 -4.96 -1.86 -11.86
CA VAL A 16 -5.74 -0.63 -12.07
C VAL A 16 -6.91 -0.62 -11.10
N PHE A 17 -7.00 0.47 -10.33
CA PHE A 17 -8.10 0.76 -9.43
C PHE A 17 -8.98 1.85 -10.04
N ILE A 18 -10.22 1.49 -10.38
CA ILE A 18 -11.22 2.44 -10.90
C ILE A 18 -12.32 2.64 -9.85
N THR A 19 -12.65 3.89 -9.54
CA THR A 19 -13.90 4.21 -8.84
C THR A 19 -15.01 4.42 -9.87
N SER A 20 -16.17 3.78 -9.66
CA SER A 20 -17.18 3.55 -10.70
C SER A 20 -17.79 4.83 -11.29
N SER A 21 -17.54 5.06 -12.58
CA SER A 21 -18.47 5.51 -13.66
C SER A 21 -17.72 5.71 -15.00
N ASP A 22 -16.38 5.71 -14.99
CA ASP A 22 -15.58 6.04 -16.17
C ASP A 22 -15.05 4.81 -16.92
N VAL A 23 -15.95 3.92 -17.37
CA VAL A 23 -15.59 2.80 -18.29
C VAL A 23 -15.79 3.26 -19.74
N ALA A 24 -15.24 4.42 -20.09
CA ALA A 24 -15.12 4.86 -21.47
C ALA A 24 -13.62 4.94 -21.78
N SER A 25 -13.25 4.43 -22.96
CA SER A 25 -11.89 4.38 -23.52
C SER A 25 -10.92 5.40 -22.91
N ILE A 26 -10.09 4.94 -21.97
CA ILE A 26 -9.02 5.73 -21.36
C ILE A 26 -7.92 5.83 -22.41
N SER A 27 -8.10 6.70 -23.40
CA SER A 27 -7.06 7.13 -24.33
C SER A 27 -6.52 8.48 -23.89
N ASP A 28 -5.20 8.56 -23.71
CA ASP A 28 -4.36 9.74 -23.50
C ASP A 28 -5.09 10.99 -22.98
N SER A 29 -5.14 11.15 -21.65
CA SER A 29 -5.45 12.45 -21.05
C SER A 29 -4.81 12.61 -19.66
N ASN A 30 -4.36 13.84 -19.36
CA ASN A 30 -3.77 14.36 -18.12
C ASN A 30 -3.86 13.45 -16.89
N TYR A 31 -2.89 12.53 -16.76
CA TYR A 31 -2.63 11.82 -15.52
C TYR A 31 -1.27 12.21 -14.96
N LEU A 32 -1.12 12.06 -13.65
CA LEU A 32 0.14 12.33 -12.96
C LEU A 32 0.85 11.02 -12.68
N THR A 33 2.07 10.90 -13.20
CA THR A 33 2.97 9.78 -12.88
C THR A 33 3.82 10.14 -11.68
N ILE A 34 3.84 9.24 -10.70
CA ILE A 34 4.57 9.33 -9.45
C ILE A 34 5.55 8.18 -9.43
N GLU A 35 6.85 8.47 -9.44
CA GLU A 35 7.88 7.44 -9.35
C GLU A 35 7.79 6.73 -7.99
N LEU A 36 7.88 5.41 -8.01
CA LEU A 36 7.99 4.58 -6.82
C LEU A 36 9.42 4.06 -6.72
N PHE A 37 10.06 4.37 -5.60
CA PHE A 37 11.35 3.83 -5.26
C PHE A 37 11.18 2.39 -4.82
N LYS A 38 12.07 1.53 -5.33
CA LYS A 38 12.09 0.10 -5.03
C LYS A 38 13.18 -0.18 -4.02
N ARG A 39 12.92 -1.13 -3.12
CA ARG A 39 13.93 -1.52 -2.14
C ARG A 39 14.54 -2.90 -2.38
N GLU A 40 15.87 -2.90 -2.47
CA GLU A 40 16.72 -4.08 -2.35
C GLU A 40 16.97 -4.42 -0.87
N THR A 41 16.78 -5.67 -0.45
CA THR A 41 17.17 -6.11 0.89
C THR A 41 18.46 -6.92 0.83
N ASN A 42 19.59 -6.24 0.61
CA ASN A 42 20.90 -6.90 0.47
C ASN A 42 21.62 -7.12 1.81
N SER A 43 21.16 -6.52 2.92
CA SER A 43 21.77 -6.72 4.24
C SER A 43 21.34 -8.05 4.87
N PRO A 44 22.27 -8.95 5.23
CA PRO A 44 21.97 -10.21 5.92
C PRO A 44 21.16 -10.06 7.22
N GLU A 45 21.30 -8.94 7.92
CA GLU A 45 20.58 -8.64 9.16
C GLU A 45 19.10 -8.34 8.89
N LYS A 46 18.83 -7.51 7.87
CA LYS A 46 17.46 -7.23 7.40
C LYS A 46 16.83 -8.53 6.88
N GLN A 47 17.57 -9.35 6.14
CA GLN A 47 17.09 -10.66 5.66
C GLN A 47 16.73 -11.62 6.80
N ARG A 48 17.54 -11.68 7.86
CA ARG A 48 17.24 -12.49 9.06
C ARG A 48 16.01 -11.97 9.81
N ALA A 49 15.90 -10.66 9.98
CA ALA A 49 14.76 -10.05 10.65
C ALA A 49 13.45 -10.27 9.87
N LEU A 50 13.51 -10.32 8.53
CA LEU A 50 12.39 -10.68 7.66
C LEU A 50 11.96 -12.15 7.80
N LEU A 51 12.93 -13.07 7.86
CA LEU A 51 12.65 -14.47 8.17
C LEU A 51 12.02 -14.59 9.57
N THR A 52 12.55 -13.89 10.58
CA THR A 52 11.96 -13.89 11.92
C THR A 52 10.53 -13.34 11.91
N LEU A 53 10.21 -12.26 11.18
CA LEU A 53 8.83 -11.79 11.02
C LEU A 53 7.92 -12.83 10.33
N LYS A 54 8.43 -13.53 9.31
CA LYS A 54 7.73 -14.63 8.62
C LYS A 54 7.42 -15.80 9.54
N TYR A 55 8.28 -16.12 10.52
CA TYR A 55 8.15 -17.30 11.38
C TYR A 55 7.65 -17.01 12.82
N SER A 56 7.82 -15.80 13.36
CA SER A 56 7.47 -15.45 14.75
C SER A 56 5.98 -15.23 15.00
N LYS A 57 5.19 -14.97 13.96
CA LYS A 57 3.73 -14.73 14.07
C LYS A 57 2.88 -15.96 13.73
N LEU A 58 3.51 -17.15 13.69
CA LEU A 58 2.92 -18.46 13.34
C LEU A 58 1.90 -19.05 14.34
N PHE A 59 1.29 -18.24 15.21
CA PHE A 59 0.22 -18.70 16.11
C PHE A 59 -1.02 -17.83 16.00
N ARG A 60 -1.80 -18.03 14.92
CA ARG A 60 -3.28 -18.04 14.88
C ARG A 60 -3.75 -18.31 13.45
N ARG A 61 -4.27 -19.52 13.20
CA ARG A 61 -5.20 -19.94 12.11
C ARG A 61 -4.88 -19.67 10.63
N ASP A 62 -3.82 -18.96 10.27
CA ASP A 62 -3.53 -18.60 8.87
C ASP A 62 -2.46 -19.54 8.26
N VAL A 63 -2.65 -20.00 7.02
CA VAL A 63 -1.63 -20.79 6.27
C VAL A 63 -0.98 -19.89 5.25
N PHE A 64 0.18 -19.39 5.61
CA PHE A 64 0.97 -18.58 4.71
C PHE A 64 1.66 -19.47 3.67
N ILE A 65 1.24 -19.37 2.40
CA ILE A 65 1.99 -19.92 1.27
C ILE A 65 2.76 -18.76 0.65
N PRO A 66 4.07 -18.64 0.89
CA PRO A 66 4.87 -17.74 0.09
C PRO A 66 4.81 -18.26 -1.35
N LEU A 67 3.98 -17.61 -2.18
CA LEU A 67 3.95 -17.86 -3.62
C LEU A 67 5.24 -17.37 -4.32
N VAL A 68 6.18 -16.81 -3.56
CA VAL A 68 7.48 -16.37 -4.07
C VAL A 68 8.59 -17.06 -3.28
N ASN A 69 9.41 -17.84 -3.97
CA ASN A 69 10.70 -18.35 -3.46
C ASN A 69 11.84 -17.32 -3.68
N GLU A 70 11.50 -16.06 -3.93
CA GLU A 70 12.45 -15.00 -4.28
C GLU A 70 12.53 -14.01 -3.13
N ILE A 71 13.15 -14.48 -2.05
CA ILE A 71 13.47 -13.65 -0.91
C ILE A 71 14.43 -12.55 -1.42
N ASN A 72 14.09 -11.28 -1.19
CA ASN A 72 15.01 -10.17 -0.93
C ASN A 72 15.21 -9.01 -1.93
N LEU A 73 14.39 -8.80 -2.97
CA LEU A 73 14.67 -7.67 -3.92
C LEU A 73 13.51 -6.72 -4.22
N ASP A 74 12.27 -7.08 -3.89
CA ASP A 74 11.09 -6.24 -4.14
C ASP A 74 10.28 -6.07 -2.83
N PHE A 75 10.93 -5.58 -1.76
CA PHE A 75 10.39 -5.60 -0.39
C PHE A 75 9.28 -4.58 -0.13
N SER A 76 9.49 -3.34 -0.57
CA SER A 76 8.51 -2.27 -0.50
C SER A 76 8.69 -1.33 -1.70
N TYR A 77 7.60 -0.66 -2.05
CA TYR A 77 7.56 0.40 -3.05
C TYR A 77 7.03 1.64 -2.36
N TYR A 78 7.84 2.69 -2.30
CA TYR A 78 7.48 3.91 -1.58
C TYR A 78 7.64 5.13 -2.48
N GLY A 79 6.86 6.17 -2.21
CA GLY A 79 6.90 7.43 -2.93
C GLY A 79 7.13 8.61 -1.99
N LEU A 80 7.31 9.79 -2.58
CA LEU A 80 7.53 11.03 -1.84
C LEU A 80 6.23 11.80 -1.65
N ILE A 81 6.08 12.40 -0.48
CA ILE A 81 5.09 13.44 -0.20
C ILE A 81 5.74 14.57 0.58
N THR A 82 5.09 15.73 0.59
CA THR A 82 5.45 16.83 1.48
C THR A 82 4.28 17.11 2.44
N ILE A 83 4.56 17.31 3.72
CA ILE A 83 3.58 17.72 4.74
C ILE A 83 4.11 18.98 5.42
N GLY A 84 3.40 20.10 5.32
CA GLY A 84 3.82 21.36 5.95
C GLY A 84 5.21 21.84 5.52
N GLY A 85 5.60 21.56 4.28
CA GLY A 85 6.93 21.87 3.73
C GLY A 85 8.04 20.85 4.07
N GLN A 86 7.74 19.78 4.80
CA GLN A 86 8.69 18.73 5.19
C GLN A 86 8.50 17.48 4.31
N ASN A 87 9.59 16.89 3.83
CA ASN A 87 9.56 15.74 2.94
C ASN A 87 9.49 14.42 3.71
N PHE A 88 8.67 13.50 3.21
CA PHE A 88 8.54 12.15 3.74
C PHE A 88 8.49 11.15 2.60
N THR A 89 9.07 9.99 2.85
CA THR A 89 8.85 8.78 2.07
C THR A 89 7.69 7.99 2.69
N VAL A 90 6.75 7.51 1.88
CA VAL A 90 5.59 6.77 2.38
C VAL A 90 5.26 5.57 1.51
N ASP A 91 4.77 4.52 2.16
CA ASP A 91 4.08 3.42 1.49
C ASP A 91 2.70 3.89 1.00
N TYR A 92 2.40 3.68 -0.27
CA TYR A 92 1.13 4.02 -0.89
C TYR A 92 0.18 2.83 -0.76
N ASP A 93 -0.48 2.75 0.39
CA ASP A 93 -1.15 1.53 0.86
C ASP A 93 -2.64 1.50 0.51
N THR A 94 -3.04 0.65 -0.44
CA THR A 94 -4.46 0.42 -0.79
C THR A 94 -5.22 -0.40 0.25
N GLY A 95 -4.54 -1.03 1.20
CA GLY A 95 -5.12 -1.79 2.30
C GLY A 95 -5.62 -0.93 3.47
N SER A 96 -5.18 0.33 3.59
CA SER A 96 -5.58 1.22 4.69
C SER A 96 -6.00 2.63 4.23
N PRO A 97 -6.78 3.38 5.03
CA PRO A 97 -7.29 4.71 4.65
C PRO A 97 -6.47 5.89 5.22
N ASP A 98 -5.64 5.66 6.23
CA ASP A 98 -5.06 6.72 7.05
C ASP A 98 -3.65 7.13 6.57
N LEU A 99 -3.37 8.44 6.61
CA LEU A 99 -2.02 8.99 6.49
C LEU A 99 -1.43 9.19 7.88
N TRP A 100 -0.21 8.72 8.10
CA TRP A 100 0.57 9.08 9.28
C TRP A 100 2.07 9.07 8.98
N VAL A 101 2.82 9.87 9.74
CA VAL A 101 4.28 9.94 9.77
C VAL A 101 4.75 10.07 11.23
N PRO A 102 5.98 9.70 11.59
CA PRO A 102 6.50 9.87 12.94
C PRO A 102 6.68 11.35 13.27
N GLY A 103 6.37 11.73 14.51
CA GLY A 103 6.64 13.08 15.03
C GLY A 103 8.03 13.18 15.65
N ILE A 104 8.55 14.40 15.81
CA ILE A 104 9.84 14.63 16.50
C ILE A 104 9.89 14.10 17.93
N GLN A 105 8.72 13.94 18.57
CA GLN A 105 8.57 13.35 19.90
C GLN A 105 8.55 11.81 19.91
N CYS A 106 8.64 11.19 18.73
CA CYS A 106 8.71 9.74 18.63
C CYS A 106 10.09 9.24 19.07
N ASN A 107 10.10 8.57 20.22
CA ASN A 107 11.31 8.12 20.92
C ASN A 107 11.49 6.59 20.87
N SER A 108 10.63 5.87 20.17
CA SER A 108 10.84 4.45 19.86
C SER A 108 12.16 4.29 19.10
N SER A 109 12.85 3.16 19.30
CA SER A 109 14.06 2.81 18.53
C SER A 109 13.80 2.74 17.02
N GLN A 110 12.54 2.53 16.66
CA GLN A 110 11.98 2.38 15.33
C GLN A 110 11.95 3.71 14.57
N CYS A 111 11.57 4.81 15.24
CA CYS A 111 11.60 6.16 14.68
C CYS A 111 13.01 6.72 14.41
N GLY A 112 14.08 6.04 14.82
CA GLY A 112 15.43 6.61 14.90
C GLY A 112 16.03 7.08 13.57
N THR A 113 15.72 6.39 12.47
CA THR A 113 16.29 6.67 11.13
C THR A 113 15.34 7.38 10.18
N HIS A 114 14.08 7.57 10.58
CA HIS A 114 13.05 8.16 9.73
C HIS A 114 13.02 9.69 9.85
N ASN A 115 12.59 10.35 8.78
CA ASN A 115 12.22 11.75 8.81
C ASN A 115 11.04 11.93 9.76
N LYS A 116 11.14 12.91 10.66
CA LYS A 116 10.12 13.18 11.68
C LYS A 116 9.45 14.51 11.42
N PHE A 117 8.13 14.53 11.51
CA PHE A 117 7.34 15.75 11.43
C PHE A 117 7.59 16.63 12.64
N ASP A 118 8.03 17.86 12.36
CA ASP A 118 8.22 18.93 13.31
C ASP A 118 7.12 19.98 13.14
N PRO A 119 6.14 20.04 14.06
CA PRO A 119 5.07 21.03 14.03
C PRO A 119 5.55 22.48 13.95
N VAL A 120 6.72 22.79 14.51
CA VAL A 120 7.26 24.16 14.60
C VAL A 120 7.84 24.62 13.26
N LYS A 121 8.22 23.69 12.37
CA LYS A 121 8.76 24.01 11.04
C LYS A 121 7.68 24.29 9.99
N SER A 122 6.40 24.05 10.30
CA SER A 122 5.29 24.31 9.39
C SER A 122 4.52 25.55 9.82
N SER A 123 4.45 26.54 8.94
CA SER A 123 3.63 27.74 9.15
C SER A 123 2.13 27.50 8.94
N THR A 124 1.74 26.34 8.41
CA THR A 124 0.35 25.98 8.09
C THR A 124 -0.21 24.88 8.99
N PHE A 125 0.60 24.39 9.94
CA PHE A 125 0.19 23.35 10.86
C PHE A 125 -0.91 23.83 11.81
N VAL A 126 -1.95 23.01 11.94
CA VAL A 126 -3.02 23.20 12.91
C VAL A 126 -3.03 21.98 13.84
N PRO A 127 -2.70 22.16 15.14
CA PRO A 127 -2.67 21.05 16.09
C PRO A 127 -4.10 20.53 16.36
N SER A 128 -4.20 19.22 16.61
CA SER A 128 -5.39 18.60 17.19
C SER A 128 -5.01 17.89 18.50
N GLN A 129 -5.95 17.87 19.45
CA GLN A 129 -5.79 17.13 20.72
C GLN A 129 -6.34 15.70 20.64
N LYS A 130 -6.78 15.27 19.46
CA LYS A 130 -7.34 13.93 19.25
C LYS A 130 -6.21 12.91 19.14
N ASN A 131 -6.21 11.95 20.04
CA ASN A 131 -5.30 10.82 19.98
C ASN A 131 -5.84 9.74 19.04
N PHE A 132 -4.94 8.95 18.45
CA PHE A 132 -5.28 7.81 17.63
C PHE A 132 -4.48 6.57 18.06
N ILE A 133 -5.05 5.41 17.74
CA ILE A 133 -4.37 4.12 17.76
C ILE A 133 -4.79 3.40 16.48
N LEU A 134 -3.82 3.08 15.62
CA LEU A 134 -4.04 2.29 14.41
C LEU A 134 -3.46 0.89 14.63
N SER A 135 -4.17 -0.12 14.14
CA SER A 135 -3.74 -1.52 14.17
C SER A 135 -3.77 -2.10 12.77
N TYR A 136 -2.61 -2.56 12.31
CA TYR A 136 -2.46 -3.17 10.99
C TYR A 136 -2.57 -4.68 11.09
N GLY A 137 -2.99 -5.33 10.01
CA GLY A 137 -3.09 -6.80 9.96
C GLY A 137 -1.74 -7.53 10.08
N THR A 138 -0.62 -6.80 10.11
CA THR A 138 0.68 -7.34 10.52
C THR A 138 0.78 -7.54 12.04
N GLY A 139 -0.15 -7.01 12.83
CA GLY A 139 -0.04 -6.86 14.29
C GLY A 139 0.78 -5.62 14.71
N THR A 140 1.18 -4.78 13.75
CA THR A 140 1.78 -3.47 14.04
C THR A 140 0.72 -2.56 14.64
N VAL A 141 1.05 -1.96 15.79
CA VAL A 141 0.22 -0.96 16.44
C VAL A 141 0.98 0.36 16.44
N ILE A 142 0.30 1.43 16.07
CA ILE A 142 0.85 2.78 15.97
C ILE A 142 -0.05 3.68 16.80
N SER A 143 0.53 4.58 17.57
CA SER A 143 -0.25 5.55 18.33
C SER A 143 0.42 6.92 18.35
N GLY A 144 -0.42 7.93 18.53
CA GLY A 144 -0.01 9.32 18.50
C GLY A 144 -1.21 10.24 18.55
N TYR A 145 -1.06 11.42 17.96
CA TYR A 145 -2.10 12.44 17.90
C TYR A 145 -2.30 12.91 16.47
N GLU A 146 -3.47 13.47 16.21
CA GLU A 146 -3.82 14.01 14.90
C GLU A 146 -3.29 15.44 14.75
N GLY A 147 -3.07 15.84 13.51
CA GLY A 147 -2.83 17.22 13.14
C GLY A 147 -3.38 17.48 11.75
N GLN A 148 -3.52 18.76 11.39
CA GLN A 148 -3.87 19.15 10.04
C GLN A 148 -2.76 19.99 9.44
N ASP A 149 -2.46 19.73 8.17
CA ASP A 149 -1.51 20.56 7.43
C ASP A 149 -1.83 20.51 5.93
N VAL A 150 -1.02 21.23 5.16
CA VAL A 150 -0.94 21.11 3.71
C VAL A 150 -0.12 19.89 3.34
N VAL A 151 -0.72 18.97 2.59
CA VAL A 151 -0.04 17.81 2.01
C VAL A 151 0.09 17.99 0.51
N ILE A 152 1.30 17.81 -0.01
CA ILE A 152 1.58 17.89 -1.45
C ILE A 152 1.96 16.50 -1.94
N LEU A 153 1.23 16.02 -2.95
CA LEU A 153 1.54 14.81 -3.69
C LEU A 153 1.76 15.18 -5.15
N ASN A 154 3.00 15.08 -5.63
CA ASN A 154 3.39 15.33 -7.02
C ASN A 154 2.82 16.64 -7.59
N GLY A 155 3.00 17.74 -6.86
CA GLY A 155 2.50 19.07 -7.22
C GLY A 155 1.04 19.35 -6.88
N ILE A 156 0.21 18.33 -6.58
CA ILE A 156 -1.15 18.54 -6.06
C ILE A 156 -1.05 18.88 -4.56
N SER A 157 -1.30 20.14 -4.23
CA SER A 157 -1.45 20.60 -2.84
C SER A 157 -2.86 20.30 -2.33
N VAL A 158 -3.00 19.75 -1.12
CA VAL A 158 -4.25 19.49 -0.40
C VAL A 158 -4.16 20.14 0.97
N THR A 159 -5.02 21.12 1.22
CA THR A 159 -5.03 21.87 2.49
C THR A 159 -5.89 21.19 3.54
N ASN A 160 -5.57 21.45 4.81
CA ASN A 160 -6.30 20.99 5.99
C ASN A 160 -6.51 19.47 5.99
N LEU A 161 -5.56 18.68 5.47
CA LEU A 161 -5.65 17.22 5.50
C LEU A 161 -5.31 16.76 6.91
N THR A 162 -6.21 16.01 7.55
CA THR A 162 -5.92 15.38 8.84
C THR A 162 -5.00 14.17 8.62
N PHE A 163 -3.91 14.12 9.37
CA PHE A 163 -2.95 13.02 9.38
C PHE A 163 -2.48 12.71 10.80
N GLY A 164 -1.90 11.53 10.99
CA GLY A 164 -1.38 11.08 12.26
C GLY A 164 0.08 11.48 12.44
N ILE A 165 0.39 12.02 13.61
CA ILE A 165 1.75 12.27 14.09
C ILE A 165 2.05 11.18 15.13
N ALA A 166 2.80 10.16 14.73
CA ALA A 166 3.06 9.01 15.59
C ALA A 166 4.08 9.35 16.69
N LEU A 167 3.78 8.93 17.91
CA LEU A 167 4.67 8.95 19.08
C LEU A 167 5.30 7.58 19.33
N VAL A 168 4.61 6.54 18.91
CA VAL A 168 5.08 5.15 18.88
C VAL A 168 4.79 4.61 17.50
N ASP A 169 5.84 4.36 16.72
CA ASP A 169 5.75 3.59 15.50
C ASP A 169 6.01 2.10 15.81
N GLY A 170 5.01 1.25 15.59
CA GLY A 170 5.20 -0.20 15.64
C GLY A 170 5.93 -0.74 14.40
N PHE A 171 6.51 0.14 13.58
CA PHE A 171 7.27 -0.20 12.39
C PHE A 171 8.59 -0.82 12.82
N ASN A 172 8.93 -2.00 12.31
CA ASN A 172 10.26 -2.54 12.56
C ASN A 172 11.30 -1.67 11.81
N THR A 173 12.54 -1.60 12.30
CA THR A 173 13.68 -0.90 11.65
C THR A 173 14.04 -1.45 10.26
N ILE A 174 13.32 -2.48 9.82
CA ILE A 174 13.41 -3.02 8.48
C ILE A 174 12.68 -2.13 7.48
N TYR A 175 11.69 -1.31 7.84
CA TYR A 175 11.05 -0.38 6.91
C TYR A 175 11.93 0.88 6.73
N GLU A 176 11.97 1.44 5.52
CA GLU A 176 12.80 2.62 5.21
C GLU A 176 11.94 3.84 4.91
N GLU A 177 10.73 3.61 4.40
CA GLU A 177 9.68 4.60 4.33
C GLU A 177 9.36 5.18 5.72
N ASP A 178 9.16 6.48 5.77
CA ASP A 178 8.89 7.21 7.02
C ASP A 178 7.49 6.91 7.55
N GLY A 179 6.52 6.61 6.69
CA GLY A 179 5.14 6.34 7.12
C GLY A 179 4.27 5.67 6.06
N ILE A 180 2.95 5.72 6.26
CA ILE A 180 1.96 5.20 5.31
C ILE A 180 1.08 6.34 4.84
N LEU A 181 0.78 6.36 3.54
CA LEU A 181 -0.32 7.10 2.94
C LEU A 181 -1.40 6.11 2.48
N GLY A 182 -2.49 6.03 3.24
CA GLY A 182 -3.63 5.20 2.88
C GLY A 182 -4.34 5.64 1.59
N LEU A 183 -4.62 4.67 0.72
CA LEU A 183 -5.29 4.79 -0.58
C LEU A 183 -6.57 3.93 -0.67
N SER A 184 -7.00 3.33 0.44
CA SER A 184 -8.31 2.68 0.50
C SER A 184 -9.43 3.72 0.39
N ARG A 185 -10.62 3.29 -0.02
CA ARG A 185 -11.81 4.15 -0.07
C ARG A 185 -12.58 4.16 1.25
N GLN A 186 -12.05 3.50 2.29
CA GLN A 186 -12.68 3.42 3.59
C GLN A 186 -12.68 4.80 4.26
N ILE A 187 -13.50 4.93 5.30
CA ILE A 187 -13.43 6.08 6.20
C ILE A 187 -12.26 5.82 7.16
N GLY A 188 -11.24 6.68 7.12
CA GLY A 188 -10.11 6.61 8.04
C GLY A 188 -10.47 7.02 9.46
N GLN A 189 -9.75 6.47 10.44
CA GLN A 189 -9.88 6.89 11.84
C GLN A 189 -9.30 8.29 12.05
N VAL A 190 -8.27 8.61 11.26
CA VAL A 190 -7.48 9.84 11.28
C VAL A 190 -7.76 10.67 10.03
N SER A 191 -7.51 10.11 8.85
CA SER A 191 -7.64 10.81 7.57
C SER A 191 -9.07 10.66 7.03
N ASN A 192 -9.94 11.58 7.45
CA ASN A 192 -11.33 11.63 6.99
C ASN A 192 -11.78 13.08 6.69
N PRO A 193 -11.99 13.46 5.41
CA PRO A 193 -11.75 12.66 4.21
C PRO A 193 -10.25 12.42 3.96
N GLY A 194 -9.92 11.26 3.41
CA GLY A 194 -8.54 10.88 3.05
C GLY A 194 -7.98 11.70 1.87
N LEU A 195 -6.68 11.56 1.58
CA LEU A 195 -6.01 12.37 0.54
C LEU A 195 -6.69 12.24 -0.82
N ILE A 196 -6.93 11.03 -1.31
CA ILE A 196 -7.55 10.78 -2.62
C ILE A 196 -8.97 11.34 -2.68
N GLN A 197 -9.73 11.25 -1.60
CA GLN A 197 -11.08 11.83 -1.52
C GLN A 197 -11.03 13.35 -1.62
N LYS A 198 -10.04 14.01 -0.98
CA LYS A 198 -9.82 15.45 -1.12
C LYS A 198 -9.36 15.84 -2.52
N ILE A 199 -8.45 15.07 -3.13
CA ILE A 199 -7.98 15.30 -4.52
C ILE A 199 -9.17 15.21 -5.49
N LYS A 200 -10.01 14.18 -5.35
CA LYS A 200 -11.25 14.04 -6.12
C LYS A 200 -12.15 15.27 -5.99
N GLY A 201 -12.33 15.78 -4.76
CA GLY A 201 -13.13 16.98 -4.50
C GLY A 201 -12.63 18.25 -5.19
N LYS A 202 -11.33 18.34 -5.49
CA LYS A 202 -10.71 19.47 -6.20
C LYS A 202 -10.96 19.46 -7.72
N LYS A 203 -11.41 18.33 -8.29
CA LYS A 203 -11.63 18.15 -9.74
C LYS A 203 -10.40 18.51 -10.61
N VAL A 204 -9.20 18.27 -10.07
CA VAL A 204 -7.93 18.51 -10.77
C VAL A 204 -7.51 17.34 -11.68
N LEU A 205 -8.15 16.18 -11.51
CA LEU A 205 -7.97 14.99 -12.35
C LEU A 205 -9.27 14.76 -13.14
N ASN A 206 -9.13 14.37 -14.42
CA ASN A 206 -10.27 14.03 -15.27
C ASN A 206 -11.02 12.79 -14.75
N HIS A 207 -10.25 11.82 -14.25
CA HIS A 207 -10.77 10.57 -13.71
C HIS A 207 -10.26 10.34 -12.28
N THR A 208 -10.99 9.58 -11.47
CA THR A 208 -10.50 9.10 -10.17
C THR A 208 -10.03 7.66 -10.32
N ILE A 209 -8.91 7.51 -11.01
CA ILE A 209 -8.23 6.23 -11.26
C ILE A 209 -6.86 6.27 -10.59
N ILE A 210 -6.48 5.16 -9.96
CA ILE A 210 -5.14 4.93 -9.44
C ILE A 210 -4.61 3.68 -10.11
N ALA A 211 -3.48 3.76 -10.81
CA ALA A 211 -2.86 2.60 -11.46
C ALA A 211 -1.44 2.42 -10.96
N PHE A 212 -1.04 1.17 -10.74
CA PHE A 212 0.29 0.82 -10.26
C PHE A 212 1.00 -0.06 -11.28
N HIS A 213 2.25 0.29 -11.55
CA HIS A 213 3.22 -0.57 -12.21
C HIS A 213 4.37 -0.86 -11.23
N PHE A 214 4.57 -2.13 -10.93
CA PHE A 214 5.62 -2.59 -10.01
C PHE A 214 6.71 -3.29 -10.81
N GLY A 215 7.73 -2.52 -11.17
CA GLY A 215 8.91 -3.04 -11.88
C GLY A 215 9.67 -4.04 -11.02
N ARG A 216 9.99 -5.19 -11.59
CA ARG A 216 10.57 -6.34 -10.87
C ARG A 216 12.09 -6.35 -10.98
N TYR A 217 12.78 -6.40 -9.84
CA TYR A 217 14.24 -6.28 -9.80
C TYR A 217 14.98 -7.29 -10.69
N LYS A 218 14.64 -8.59 -10.58
CA LYS A 218 15.34 -9.66 -11.29
C LYS A 218 14.92 -9.83 -12.75
N LEU A 219 13.75 -9.33 -13.14
CA LEU A 219 13.27 -9.47 -14.51
C LEU A 219 13.93 -8.42 -15.41
N LYS A 220 14.04 -7.18 -14.93
CA LYS A 220 14.65 -6.08 -15.68
C LYS A 220 15.06 -4.97 -14.72
N ALA A 221 16.35 -4.85 -14.43
CA ALA A 221 16.88 -3.86 -13.48
C ALA A 221 16.47 -2.41 -13.84
N THR A 222 16.32 -2.10 -15.13
CA THR A 222 15.92 -0.77 -15.62
C THR A 222 14.40 -0.54 -15.60
N ASP A 223 13.59 -1.52 -15.20
CA ASP A 223 12.14 -1.40 -15.13
C ASP A 223 11.77 -0.55 -13.92
N LYS A 224 11.28 0.66 -14.16
CA LYS A 224 10.89 1.59 -13.09
C LYS A 224 9.56 1.18 -12.49
N SER A 225 9.33 1.54 -11.24
CA SER A 225 7.99 1.45 -10.65
C SER A 225 7.35 2.82 -10.60
N PHE A 226 6.04 2.87 -10.77
CA PHE A 226 5.30 4.13 -10.69
C PHE A 226 3.83 3.90 -10.32
N MET A 227 3.23 4.95 -9.77
CA MET A 227 1.80 5.09 -9.59
C MET A 227 1.29 6.22 -10.49
N ASN A 228 0.22 5.98 -11.24
CA ASN A 228 -0.49 7.00 -11.99
C ASN A 228 -1.77 7.41 -11.26
N LEU A 229 -2.00 8.72 -11.16
CA LEU A 229 -3.25 9.29 -10.68
C LEU A 229 -3.99 9.97 -11.82
N GLY A 230 -5.25 9.57 -12.03
CA GLY A 230 -6.14 10.15 -13.03
C GLY A 230 -6.13 9.45 -14.39
N GLY A 231 -5.33 8.39 -14.54
CA GLY A 231 -5.23 7.64 -15.79
C GLY A 231 -4.30 6.44 -15.69
N ILE A 232 -3.97 5.89 -16.85
CA ILE A 232 -3.31 4.59 -17.01
C ILE A 232 -2.22 4.78 -18.07
N ASP A 233 -1.01 4.26 -17.80
CA ASP A 233 0.05 4.24 -18.81
C ASP A 233 -0.10 2.95 -19.62
N VAL A 234 -0.48 3.09 -20.90
CA VAL A 234 -0.71 1.97 -21.81
C VAL A 234 0.57 1.23 -22.19
N SER A 235 1.74 1.83 -21.97
CA SER A 235 3.03 1.15 -22.17
C SER A 235 3.40 0.20 -21.02
N ALA A 236 2.70 0.29 -19.89
CA ALA A 236 2.96 -0.51 -18.69
C ALA A 236 2.36 -1.92 -18.72
N TYR A 237 1.51 -2.24 -19.71
CA TYR A 237 0.84 -3.53 -19.81
C TYR A 237 0.67 -4.00 -21.26
N ILE A 238 0.34 -5.28 -21.43
CA ILE A 238 0.07 -5.90 -22.73
C ILE A 238 -1.36 -6.43 -22.72
N GLY A 239 -2.04 -6.31 -23.86
CA GLY A 239 -3.41 -6.79 -24.02
C GLY A 239 -4.45 -5.81 -23.46
N ASN A 240 -5.61 -6.33 -23.10
CA ASN A 240 -6.74 -5.52 -22.60
C ASN A 240 -6.82 -5.56 -21.08
N ILE A 241 -7.28 -4.47 -20.48
CA ILE A 241 -7.58 -4.42 -19.04
C ILE A 241 -8.85 -5.23 -18.77
N VAL A 242 -8.77 -6.11 -17.78
CA VAL A 242 -9.93 -6.83 -17.24
C VAL A 242 -10.43 -6.10 -15.99
N TYR A 243 -11.69 -5.66 -16.03
CA TYR A 243 -12.32 -4.97 -14.91
C TYR A 243 -13.08 -5.94 -14.02
N ASN A 244 -12.87 -5.80 -12.71
CA ASN A 244 -13.59 -6.57 -11.70
C ASN A 244 -14.42 -5.62 -10.83
N ASN A 245 -15.68 -6.00 -10.60
CA ASN A 245 -16.53 -5.25 -9.68
C ASN A 245 -16.02 -5.43 -8.25
N LEU A 246 -15.97 -4.31 -7.52
CA LEU A 246 -15.65 -4.34 -6.10
C LEU A 246 -16.81 -4.95 -5.32
N ILE A 247 -16.50 -5.82 -4.38
CA ILE A 247 -17.49 -6.36 -3.46
C ILE A 247 -17.77 -5.33 -2.37
N ASN A 248 -19.05 -5.04 -2.13
CA ASN A 248 -19.44 -4.14 -1.05
C ASN A 248 -19.54 -4.94 0.25
N GLN A 249 -18.60 -4.74 1.16
CA GLN A 249 -18.62 -5.41 2.46
C GLN A 249 -19.25 -4.52 3.53
N THR A 250 -20.20 -5.05 4.28
CA THR A 250 -20.82 -4.35 5.42
C THR A 250 -19.81 -4.05 6.53
N ARG A 251 -18.84 -4.94 6.76
CA ARG A 251 -17.84 -4.80 7.85
C ARG A 251 -16.68 -3.88 7.48
N HIS A 252 -16.30 -3.84 6.21
CA HIS A 252 -15.16 -3.07 5.71
C HIS A 252 -15.53 -2.33 4.41
N PRO A 253 -16.49 -1.40 4.45
CA PRO A 253 -16.94 -0.71 3.24
C PRO A 253 -15.83 0.16 2.68
N GLY A 254 -15.62 0.11 1.36
CA GLY A 254 -14.59 0.90 0.68
C GLY A 254 -13.21 0.25 0.58
N THR A 255 -13.07 -1.03 0.94
CA THR A 255 -11.87 -1.80 0.58
C THR A 255 -11.78 -2.06 -0.91
N TRP A 256 -10.57 -2.24 -1.43
CA TRP A 256 -10.32 -2.71 -2.79
C TRP A 256 -10.44 -4.23 -2.87
N MET A 257 -11.61 -4.76 -2.49
CA MET A 257 -11.88 -6.19 -2.52
C MET A 257 -12.62 -6.62 -3.77
N ILE A 258 -12.21 -7.75 -4.34
CA ILE A 258 -12.84 -8.39 -5.49
C ILE A 258 -13.29 -9.81 -5.13
N SER A 259 -14.23 -10.36 -5.90
CA SER A 259 -14.56 -11.78 -5.82
C SER A 259 -13.44 -12.61 -6.43
N LEU A 260 -13.11 -13.73 -5.78
CA LEU A 260 -12.14 -14.71 -6.26
C LEU A 260 -12.88 -16.02 -6.57
N HIS A 261 -12.78 -16.46 -7.82
CA HIS A 261 -13.50 -17.64 -8.30
C HIS A 261 -12.82 -18.95 -7.91
N ASP A 262 -11.50 -19.02 -8.09
CA ASP A 262 -10.70 -20.22 -7.81
C ASP A 262 -9.22 -19.83 -7.73
N ILE A 263 -8.42 -20.64 -7.04
CA ILE A 263 -6.97 -20.57 -7.05
C ILE A 263 -6.47 -21.90 -7.59
N GLN A 264 -5.70 -21.86 -8.68
CA GLN A 264 -5.21 -23.05 -9.35
C GLN A 264 -3.68 -23.06 -9.41
N VAL A 265 -3.10 -24.25 -9.29
CA VAL A 265 -1.70 -24.54 -9.57
C VAL A 265 -1.66 -25.66 -10.60
N ASP A 266 -1.01 -25.41 -11.74
CA ASP A 266 -0.97 -26.34 -12.88
C ASP A 266 -2.36 -26.83 -13.34
N GLY A 267 -3.35 -25.93 -13.29
CA GLY A 267 -4.75 -26.23 -13.64
C GLY A 267 -5.52 -27.03 -12.57
N ILE A 268 -4.90 -27.32 -11.42
CA ILE A 268 -5.53 -28.01 -10.30
C ILE A 268 -5.99 -26.98 -9.27
N SER A 269 -7.29 -26.96 -8.96
CA SER A 269 -7.82 -26.13 -7.88
C SER A 269 -7.19 -26.53 -6.54
N ILE A 270 -6.68 -25.52 -5.83
CA ILE A 270 -6.10 -25.64 -4.49
C ILE A 270 -6.97 -24.94 -3.43
N GLY A 271 -8.21 -24.58 -3.79
CA GLY A 271 -9.15 -23.83 -2.95
C GLY A 271 -9.38 -22.40 -3.45
N GLY A 272 -9.95 -21.55 -2.60
CA GLY A 272 -10.33 -20.18 -2.99
C GLY A 272 -11.68 -20.06 -3.67
N ILE A 273 -12.41 -21.18 -3.81
CA ILE A 273 -13.71 -21.19 -4.47
C ILE A 273 -14.71 -20.29 -3.73
N ASN A 274 -15.31 -19.35 -4.46
CA ASN A 274 -16.27 -18.36 -3.95
C ASN A 274 -15.73 -17.53 -2.77
N SER A 275 -14.44 -17.22 -2.79
CA SER A 275 -13.81 -16.37 -1.79
C SER A 275 -13.70 -14.92 -2.28
N SER A 276 -12.96 -14.11 -1.53
CA SER A 276 -12.69 -12.71 -1.86
C SER A 276 -11.23 -12.37 -1.63
N ALA A 277 -10.68 -11.51 -2.47
CA ALA A 277 -9.30 -11.03 -2.35
C ALA A 277 -9.30 -9.52 -2.10
N LEU A 278 -8.52 -9.07 -1.11
CA LEU A 278 -8.15 -7.67 -0.96
C LEU A 278 -6.94 -7.39 -1.86
N ILE A 279 -7.04 -6.36 -2.68
CA ILE A 279 -5.92 -5.90 -3.49
C ILE A 279 -5.17 -4.84 -2.69
N ASP A 280 -4.06 -5.28 -2.10
CA ASP A 280 -3.30 -4.56 -1.08
C ASP A 280 -1.87 -4.32 -1.55
N THR A 281 -1.55 -3.08 -1.86
CA THR A 281 -0.22 -2.64 -2.31
C THR A 281 0.77 -2.48 -1.15
N GLY A 282 0.29 -2.25 0.08
CA GLY A 282 1.10 -2.19 1.30
C GLY A 282 1.49 -3.57 1.84
N ARG A 283 1.28 -4.63 1.06
CA ARG A 283 1.62 -6.01 1.41
C ARG A 283 2.59 -6.62 0.41
N LEU A 284 3.70 -7.09 0.96
CA LEU A 284 4.74 -7.82 0.22
C LEU A 284 4.28 -9.18 -0.34
N TYR A 285 3.40 -9.86 0.39
CA TYR A 285 3.10 -11.27 0.13
C TYR A 285 1.64 -11.49 -0.23
N PHE A 286 1.41 -12.42 -1.16
CA PHE A 286 0.12 -13.06 -1.31
C PHE A 286 -0.16 -13.92 -0.07
N ILE A 287 -1.19 -13.54 0.70
CA ILE A 287 -1.61 -14.26 1.90
C ILE A 287 -2.90 -15.02 1.57
N LEU A 288 -2.88 -16.32 1.80
CA LEU A 288 -4.06 -17.17 1.74
C LEU A 288 -4.43 -17.59 3.15
N TYR A 289 -5.72 -17.58 3.47
CA TYR A 289 -6.18 -18.06 4.77
C TYR A 289 -6.36 -19.58 4.74
N LYS A 290 -6.13 -20.27 5.86
CA LYS A 290 -6.16 -21.74 5.93
C LYS A 290 -7.52 -22.35 5.55
N ASN A 291 -8.60 -21.63 5.82
CA ASN A 291 -9.95 -22.01 5.43
C ASN A 291 -10.25 -21.78 3.95
N VAL A 292 -9.35 -21.10 3.23
CA VAL A 292 -9.47 -20.80 1.81
C VAL A 292 -8.65 -21.80 0.99
N ALA A 293 -7.49 -22.23 1.48
CA ALA A 293 -6.65 -23.20 0.78
C ALA A 293 -6.83 -24.64 1.29
N LEU A 294 -7.21 -25.55 0.40
CA LEU A 294 -7.34 -26.98 0.69
C LEU A 294 -5.99 -27.65 0.42
N PHE A 295 -5.09 -27.60 1.40
CA PHE A 295 -3.93 -28.51 1.40
C PHE A 295 -4.36 -29.82 2.05
N GLN A 296 -4.67 -30.82 1.22
CA GLN A 296 -4.68 -32.23 1.64
C GLN A 296 -3.30 -32.85 1.40
#